data_AF-L2GPR7-F1
#
_entry.id   AF-L2GPR7-F1
#
_cell.length_a   1.000
_cell.length_b   1.000
_cell.length_c   1.000
_cell.angle_alpha   90.00
_cell.angle_beta   90.00
_cell.angle_gamma   90.00
#
_symmetry.space_group_name_H-M   'P 1'
#
loop_
_entity.id
_entity.type
_entity.pdbx_description
1 polymer ?
#
loop_
_entity_poly.entity_id
_entity_poly.type
_entity_poly.pdbx_seq_one_letter_code
_entity_poly.pdbx_strand_id
1 'polypeptide(L)'
;MKSYDELLEAGELFADEDDKKRILSLPELQREKILHDRFKKINDSQLSCVLKELDRQDIPKEPRHTPKFEECDFILPRDMIINNIFKPFIGILKGCFVRAMINKKYVICKIMATRSIEPYKLLSKTSQMCTVGFDVDNGKKIVEGLQANVISSSAMTVEEFENFLSDFSIESFDDLKKKYKKVQHEFSRSLTDVEVNKTIENKLRDNPKKQTNTEKKIGIIAKRDDAMQSKDKEKAMFYQKQLEKIEDEEREERKRKMQEDSEKRRKARI
;
A
#
# COMPACT_ATOMS: atom_id res chain seq x y z
N MET A 1 -34.07 -26.45 9.89
CA MET A 1 -33.80 -27.90 9.94
C MET A 1 -34.28 -28.40 11.28
N LYS A 2 -35.04 -29.50 11.32
CA LYS A 2 -35.51 -30.09 12.58
C LYS A 2 -34.33 -30.70 13.33
N SER A 3 -34.37 -30.66 14.65
CA SER A 3 -33.33 -31.29 15.48
C SER A 3 -33.47 -32.83 15.50
N TYR A 4 -32.44 -33.53 15.96
CA TYR A 4 -32.45 -35.00 16.08
C TYR A 4 -33.59 -35.48 16.99
N ASP A 5 -33.77 -34.78 18.12
CA ASP A 5 -34.79 -35.12 19.12
C ASP A 5 -36.21 -34.89 18.57
N GLU A 6 -36.43 -33.81 17.82
CA GLU A 6 -37.71 -33.53 17.15
C GLU A 6 -38.10 -34.61 16.13
N LEU A 7 -37.12 -35.13 15.37
CA LEU A 7 -37.36 -36.18 14.38
C LEU A 7 -37.59 -37.55 15.03
N LEU A 8 -36.94 -37.78 16.16
CA LEU A 8 -37.13 -39.00 16.95
C LEU A 8 -38.51 -39.03 17.60
N GLU A 9 -38.94 -37.91 18.21
CA GLU A 9 -40.27 -37.76 18.82
C GLU A 9 -41.39 -37.84 17.78
N ALA A 10 -41.19 -37.25 16.60
CA ALA A 10 -42.14 -37.32 15.50
C ALA A 10 -42.22 -38.72 14.85
N GLY A 11 -41.32 -39.64 15.21
CA GLY A 11 -41.25 -40.99 14.63
C GLY A 11 -40.70 -41.02 13.21
N GLU A 12 -40.19 -39.91 12.67
CA GLU A 12 -39.70 -39.76 11.30
C GLU A 12 -38.39 -40.53 11.04
N LEU A 13 -37.72 -40.99 12.10
CA LEU A 13 -36.53 -41.84 12.02
C LEU A 13 -36.85 -43.34 11.86
N PHE A 14 -38.12 -43.73 11.97
CA PHE A 14 -38.59 -45.10 11.76
C PHE A 14 -39.24 -45.23 10.39
N ALA A 15 -39.02 -46.36 9.70
CA ALA A 15 -39.64 -46.59 8.40
C ALA A 15 -41.13 -46.94 8.55
N ASP A 16 -41.45 -47.77 9.55
CA ASP A 16 -42.79 -48.22 9.90
C ASP A 16 -42.82 -48.71 11.37
N GLU A 17 -44.01 -49.11 11.84
CA GLU A 17 -44.22 -49.57 13.22
C GLU A 17 -43.49 -50.90 13.54
N ASP A 18 -43.24 -51.74 12.53
CA ASP A 18 -42.53 -53.01 12.74
C ASP A 18 -41.02 -52.79 12.84
N ASP A 19 -40.47 -51.87 12.05
CA ASP A 19 -39.09 -51.39 12.12
C ASP A 19 -38.82 -50.68 13.45
N LYS A 20 -39.79 -49.91 13.97
CA LYS A 20 -39.73 -49.31 15.30
C LYS A 20 -39.61 -50.36 16.40
N LYS A 21 -40.46 -51.39 16.38
CA LYS A 21 -40.38 -52.51 17.35
C LYS A 21 -39.05 -53.24 17.25
N ARG A 22 -38.57 -53.51 16.03
CA ARG A 22 -37.29 -54.16 15.78
C ARG A 22 -36.13 -53.33 16.35
N ILE A 23 -36.09 -52.03 16.08
CA ILE A 23 -35.02 -51.13 16.52
C ILE A 23 -35.04 -50.96 18.06
N LEU A 24 -36.22 -50.91 18.68
CA LEU A 24 -36.36 -50.84 20.13
C LEU A 24 -35.91 -52.13 20.84
N SER A 25 -35.94 -53.27 20.15
CA SER A 25 -35.45 -54.56 20.69
C SER A 25 -33.92 -54.72 20.65
N LEU A 26 -33.20 -53.80 20.00
CA LEU A 26 -31.74 -53.85 19.90
C LEU A 26 -31.06 -53.23 21.13
N PRO A 27 -29.81 -53.62 21.44
CA PRO A 27 -28.99 -52.93 22.43
C PRO A 27 -28.83 -51.45 22.11
N GLU A 28 -28.76 -50.60 23.14
CA GLU A 28 -28.81 -49.14 23.02
C GLU A 28 -27.78 -48.59 22.03
N LEU A 29 -26.55 -49.10 22.08
CA LEU A 29 -25.47 -48.70 21.18
C LEU A 29 -25.79 -48.96 19.70
N GLN A 30 -26.45 -50.08 19.40
CA GLN A 30 -26.81 -50.44 18.02
C GLN A 30 -28.02 -49.63 17.55
N ARG A 31 -28.98 -49.41 18.45
CA ARG A 31 -30.16 -48.56 18.21
C ARG A 31 -29.75 -47.13 17.86
N GLU A 32 -28.90 -46.51 18.67
CA GLU A 32 -28.43 -45.14 18.45
C GLU A 32 -27.65 -45.00 17.14
N LYS A 33 -26.80 -45.98 16.82
CA LYS A 33 -26.04 -45.98 15.56
C LYS A 33 -26.97 -45.97 14.34
N ILE A 34 -28.02 -46.78 14.35
CA ILE A 34 -28.99 -46.86 13.26
C ILE A 34 -29.77 -45.55 13.12
N LEU A 35 -30.24 -44.99 14.23
CA LEU A 35 -31.02 -43.75 14.23
C LEU A 35 -30.18 -42.54 13.79
N HIS A 36 -28.91 -42.47 14.23
CA HIS A 36 -27.96 -41.43 13.82
C HIS A 36 -27.65 -41.51 12.31
N ASP A 37 -27.42 -42.70 11.77
CA ASP A 37 -27.16 -42.88 10.34
C ASP A 37 -28.36 -42.46 9.47
N ARG A 38 -29.59 -42.69 9.96
CA ARG A 38 -30.82 -42.26 9.30
C ARG A 38 -31.00 -40.75 9.36
N PHE A 39 -30.78 -40.14 10.53
CA PHE A 39 -30.80 -38.69 10.69
C PHE A 39 -29.84 -38.01 9.73
N LYS A 40 -28.61 -38.51 9.63
CA LYS A 40 -27.60 -37.97 8.72
C LYS A 40 -28.06 -38.00 7.26
N LYS A 41 -28.65 -39.13 6.82
CA LYS A 41 -29.21 -39.25 5.45
C LYS A 41 -30.35 -38.27 5.18
N ILE A 42 -31.26 -38.08 6.14
CA ILE A 42 -32.35 -37.11 6.02
C ILE A 42 -31.79 -35.69 5.92
N ASN A 43 -30.82 -35.35 6.76
CA ASN A 43 -30.20 -34.03 6.79
C ASN A 43 -29.42 -33.74 5.50
N ASP A 44 -28.63 -34.70 5.01
CA ASP A 44 -27.89 -34.58 3.74
C ASP A 44 -28.85 -34.41 2.56
N SER A 45 -29.98 -35.14 2.55
CA SER A 45 -31.02 -35.00 1.52
C SER A 45 -31.67 -33.61 1.57
N GLN A 46 -32.04 -33.12 2.76
CA GLN A 46 -32.61 -31.78 2.92
C GLN A 46 -31.62 -30.68 2.49
N LEU A 47 -30.35 -30.81 2.87
CA LEU A 47 -29.29 -29.89 2.45
C LEU A 47 -29.14 -29.88 0.93
N SER A 48 -29.18 -31.05 0.28
CA SER A 48 -29.09 -31.16 -1.18
C SER A 48 -30.29 -30.53 -1.90
N CYS A 49 -31.49 -30.59 -1.32
CA CYS A 49 -32.68 -29.91 -1.84
C CYS A 49 -32.53 -28.40 -1.74
N VAL A 50 -32.08 -27.89 -0.59
CA VAL A 50 -31.84 -26.44 -0.39
C VAL A 50 -30.76 -25.92 -1.35
N LEU A 51 -29.68 -26.69 -1.57
CA LEU A 51 -28.64 -26.32 -2.54
C LEU A 51 -29.17 -26.28 -3.98
N LYS A 52 -30.03 -27.23 -4.36
CA LYS A 52 -30.69 -27.22 -5.68
C LYS A 52 -31.68 -26.07 -5.82
N GLU A 53 -32.31 -25.64 -4.74
CA GLU A 53 -33.19 -24.46 -4.74
C GLU A 53 -32.39 -23.15 -4.83
N LEU A 54 -31.21 -23.07 -4.20
CA LEU A 54 -30.29 -21.95 -4.35
C LEU A 54 -29.74 -21.83 -5.78
N ASP A 55 -29.45 -22.95 -6.45
CA ASP A 55 -29.05 -22.96 -7.87
C ASP A 55 -30.19 -22.60 -8.83
N ARG A 56 -31.45 -22.74 -8.40
CA ARG A 56 -32.66 -22.37 -9.18
C ARG A 56 -33.16 -20.97 -8.91
N GLN A 57 -32.68 -20.32 -7.85
CA GLN A 57 -32.84 -18.88 -7.75
C GLN A 57 -31.95 -18.26 -8.81
N ASP A 58 -32.56 -17.89 -9.94
CA ASP A 58 -32.04 -16.90 -10.87
C ASP A 58 -31.86 -15.59 -10.09
N ILE A 59 -30.77 -15.50 -9.31
CA ILE A 59 -30.21 -14.22 -8.93
C ILE A 59 -30.01 -13.53 -10.28
N PRO A 60 -30.66 -12.38 -10.54
CA PRO A 60 -30.39 -11.63 -11.75
C PRO A 60 -28.90 -11.38 -11.76
N LYS A 61 -28.15 -12.13 -12.56
CA LYS A 61 -26.78 -11.79 -12.89
C LYS A 61 -26.95 -10.46 -13.58
N GLU A 62 -26.71 -9.38 -12.85
CA GLU A 62 -26.61 -8.05 -13.44
C GLU A 62 -25.78 -8.23 -14.71
N PRO A 63 -26.27 -7.69 -15.85
CA PRO A 63 -25.58 -7.85 -17.12
C PRO A 63 -24.13 -7.47 -16.87
N ARG A 64 -23.20 -8.44 -17.05
CA ARG A 64 -21.77 -8.20 -16.91
C ARG A 64 -21.45 -7.08 -17.88
N HIS A 65 -21.42 -5.86 -17.38
CA HIS A 65 -21.23 -4.68 -18.20
C HIS A 65 -19.82 -4.81 -18.74
N THR A 66 -19.69 -5.13 -20.02
CA THR A 66 -18.39 -5.06 -20.67
C THR A 66 -18.03 -3.57 -20.67
N PRO A 67 -16.98 -3.20 -19.92
CA PRO A 67 -16.60 -1.79 -19.79
C PRO A 67 -16.16 -1.27 -21.15
N LYS A 68 -16.63 -0.08 -21.51
CA LYS A 68 -16.10 0.62 -22.68
C LYS A 68 -14.76 1.25 -22.32
N PHE A 69 -13.84 1.28 -23.27
CA PHE A 69 -12.51 1.90 -23.11
C PHE A 69 -12.57 3.36 -22.64
N GLU A 70 -13.62 4.09 -23.01
CA GLU A 70 -13.87 5.49 -22.65
C GLU A 70 -14.04 5.70 -21.13
N GLU A 71 -14.26 4.65 -20.35
CA GLU A 71 -14.52 4.75 -18.91
C GLU A 71 -13.28 4.51 -18.02
N CYS A 72 -12.07 4.56 -18.60
CA CYS A 72 -10.82 4.18 -17.95
C CYS A 72 -10.19 5.25 -17.04
N ASP A 73 -11.00 6.03 -16.33
CA ASP A 73 -10.56 7.09 -15.42
C ASP A 73 -10.09 6.57 -14.04
N PHE A 74 -9.63 5.32 -13.96
CA PHE A 74 -9.19 4.70 -12.70
C PHE A 74 -7.67 4.48 -12.62
N ILE A 75 -6.93 4.85 -13.67
CA ILE A 75 -5.47 4.72 -13.72
C ILE A 75 -4.83 5.97 -13.15
N LEU A 76 -3.93 5.80 -12.18
CA LEU A 76 -3.24 6.90 -11.53
C LEU A 76 -2.10 7.42 -12.41
N PRO A 77 -2.07 8.74 -12.72
CA PRO A 77 -0.97 9.33 -13.48
C PRO A 77 0.27 9.51 -12.61
N ARG A 78 1.47 9.43 -13.22
CA ARG A 78 2.74 9.64 -12.52
C ARG A 78 2.78 10.95 -11.74
N ASP A 79 2.30 12.05 -12.32
CA ASP A 79 2.39 13.36 -11.68
C ASP A 79 1.61 13.41 -10.36
N MET A 80 0.47 12.72 -10.29
CA MET A 80 -0.30 12.59 -9.05
C MET A 80 0.50 11.80 -8.00
N ILE A 81 1.22 10.75 -8.38
CA ILE A 81 2.05 9.97 -7.45
C ILE A 81 3.25 10.79 -6.98
N ILE A 82 4.01 11.39 -7.90
CA ILE A 82 5.21 12.16 -7.58
C ILE A 82 4.90 13.34 -6.64
N ASN A 83 3.81 14.07 -6.89
CA ASN A 83 3.43 15.21 -6.06
C ASN A 83 3.03 14.82 -4.63
N ASN A 84 2.65 13.55 -4.41
CA ASN A 84 2.13 13.05 -3.14
C ASN A 84 3.05 12.00 -2.49
N ILE A 85 4.20 11.66 -3.09
CA ILE A 85 5.04 10.53 -2.68
C ILE A 85 5.58 10.64 -1.23
N PHE A 86 5.76 11.85 -0.73
CA PHE A 86 6.25 12.11 0.63
C PHE A 86 5.12 12.25 1.68
N LYS A 87 3.86 12.24 1.25
CA LYS A 87 2.72 12.34 2.17
C LYS A 87 2.63 11.07 3.04
N PRO A 88 2.20 11.20 4.32
CA PRO A 88 2.19 10.06 5.24
C PRO A 88 1.24 8.93 4.84
N PHE A 89 0.21 9.23 4.04
CA PHE A 89 -0.80 8.28 3.59
C PHE A 89 -0.53 7.71 2.19
N ILE A 90 0.74 7.69 1.73
CA ILE A 90 1.10 7.10 0.43
C ILE A 90 0.65 5.64 0.27
N GLY A 91 0.51 4.90 1.38
CA GLY A 91 -0.01 3.54 1.41
C GLY A 91 -1.44 3.39 0.89
N ILE A 92 -2.22 4.47 0.79
CA ILE A 92 -3.58 4.43 0.20
C ILE A 92 -3.57 4.01 -1.27
N LEU A 93 -2.43 4.14 -1.96
CA LEU A 93 -2.23 3.69 -3.33
C LEU A 93 -2.35 2.17 -3.49
N LYS A 94 -2.26 1.40 -2.39
CA LYS A 94 -2.39 -0.06 -2.43
C LYS A 94 -3.70 -0.48 -3.09
N GLY A 95 -3.56 -1.29 -4.13
CA GLY A 95 -4.59 -1.85 -4.98
C GLY A 95 -5.21 -0.87 -5.96
N CYS A 96 -4.54 0.26 -6.25
CA CYS A 96 -4.85 1.10 -7.40
C CYS A 96 -4.05 0.64 -8.63
N PHE A 97 -4.47 1.08 -9.82
CA PHE A 97 -3.80 0.75 -11.07
C PHE A 97 -2.94 1.91 -11.57
N VAL A 98 -1.79 1.56 -12.15
CA VAL A 98 -0.84 2.48 -12.76
C VAL A 98 -0.38 1.94 -14.10
N ARG A 99 -0.02 2.84 -15.01
CA ARG A 99 0.63 2.49 -16.27
C ARG A 99 2.15 2.61 -16.11
N ALA A 100 2.88 1.51 -16.22
CA ALA A 100 4.32 1.48 -15.98
C ALA A 100 5.09 0.90 -17.18
N MET A 101 6.30 1.41 -17.44
CA MET A 101 7.19 0.86 -18.46
C MET A 101 8.00 -0.32 -17.90
N ILE A 102 7.65 -1.54 -18.29
CA ILE A 102 8.36 -2.75 -17.89
C ILE A 102 8.92 -3.40 -19.15
N ASN A 103 10.23 -3.68 -19.18
CA ASN A 103 10.91 -4.26 -20.35
C ASN A 103 10.67 -3.47 -21.66
N LYS A 104 10.72 -2.13 -21.59
CA LYS A 104 10.48 -1.21 -22.72
C LYS A 104 9.06 -1.25 -23.30
N LYS A 105 8.11 -1.88 -22.62
CA LYS A 105 6.69 -1.87 -22.99
C LYS A 105 5.87 -1.27 -21.85
N TYR A 106 4.86 -0.49 -22.19
CA TYR A 106 3.92 0.00 -21.20
C TYR A 106 2.89 -1.09 -20.89
N VAL A 107 2.65 -1.31 -19.61
CA VAL A 107 1.69 -2.29 -19.10
C VAL A 107 0.94 -1.68 -17.93
N ILE A 108 -0.32 -2.09 -17.77
CA ILE A 108 -1.12 -1.72 -16.60
C ILE A 108 -0.76 -2.65 -15.46
N CYS A 109 -0.46 -2.08 -14.30
CA CYS A 109 -0.08 -2.83 -13.11
C CYS A 109 -0.90 -2.39 -11.90
N LYS A 110 -1.19 -3.34 -11.02
CA LYS A 110 -1.83 -3.11 -9.73
C LYS A 110 -0.76 -2.87 -8.68
N ILE A 111 -0.83 -1.76 -7.95
CA ILE A 111 0.07 -1.51 -6.82
C ILE A 111 -0.28 -2.48 -5.68
N MET A 112 0.65 -3.31 -5.25
CA MET A 112 0.44 -4.27 -4.16
C MET A 112 0.93 -3.73 -2.83
N ALA A 113 2.09 -3.06 -2.82
CA ALA A 113 2.68 -2.48 -1.64
C ALA A 113 3.60 -1.30 -1.99
N THR A 114 3.94 -0.52 -0.97
CA THR A 114 5.00 0.49 -1.00
C THR A 114 6.16 0.00 -0.16
N ARG A 115 7.39 0.16 -0.64
CA ARG A 115 8.61 -0.25 0.08
C ARG A 115 9.69 0.80 0.00
N SER A 116 10.70 0.68 0.86
CA SER A 116 11.94 1.46 0.73
C SER A 116 12.89 0.75 -0.24
N ILE A 117 13.41 1.49 -1.21
CA ILE A 117 14.41 1.06 -2.19
C ILE A 117 15.63 2.01 -2.14
N GLU A 118 16.62 1.74 -2.99
CA GLU A 118 17.79 2.61 -3.15
C GLU A 118 17.37 4.03 -3.56
N PRO A 119 17.98 5.09 -2.96
CA PRO A 119 17.64 6.47 -3.27
C PRO A 119 17.79 6.78 -4.77
N TYR A 120 16.74 7.32 -5.39
CA TYR A 120 16.73 7.72 -6.79
C TYR A 120 16.22 9.15 -6.97
N LYS A 121 16.63 9.82 -8.04
CA LYS A 121 16.18 11.18 -8.37
C LYS A 121 14.79 11.14 -8.99
N LEU A 122 13.84 11.86 -8.42
CA LEU A 122 12.52 12.04 -9.01
C LEU A 122 12.58 12.96 -10.23
N LEU A 123 11.88 12.58 -11.29
CA LEU A 123 11.64 13.40 -12.47
C LEU A 123 10.56 14.46 -12.18
N SER A 124 10.83 15.36 -11.23
CA SER A 124 9.96 16.49 -10.91
C SER A 124 10.67 17.82 -11.18
N LYS A 125 9.92 18.94 -11.16
CA LYS A 125 10.49 20.30 -11.29
C LYS A 125 11.59 20.57 -10.27
N THR A 126 11.45 20.02 -9.06
CA THR A 126 12.49 20.04 -8.03
C THR A 126 13.18 18.68 -8.03
N SER A 127 14.45 18.63 -8.43
CA SER A 127 15.26 17.40 -8.41
C SER A 127 15.44 16.93 -6.96
N GLN A 128 14.52 16.07 -6.50
CA GLN A 128 14.47 15.53 -5.15
C GLN A 128 14.83 14.04 -5.21
N MET A 129 15.63 13.59 -4.25
CA MET A 129 15.87 12.17 -3.98
C MET A 129 14.64 11.56 -3.31
N CYS A 130 14.39 10.29 -3.61
CA CYS A 130 13.28 9.53 -3.05
C CYS A 130 13.74 8.10 -2.80
N THR A 131 13.27 7.51 -1.70
CA THR A 131 13.52 6.10 -1.36
C THR A 131 12.28 5.23 -1.54
N VAL A 132 11.12 5.81 -1.90
CA VAL A 132 9.86 5.05 -2.02
C VAL A 132 9.81 4.32 -3.37
N GLY A 133 9.66 3.01 -3.32
CA GLY A 133 9.37 2.12 -4.45
C GLY A 133 8.03 1.42 -4.30
N PHE A 134 7.53 0.87 -5.41
CA PHE A 134 6.24 0.18 -5.48
C PHE A 134 6.43 -1.27 -5.89
N ASP A 135 5.84 -2.19 -5.13
CA ASP A 135 5.68 -3.56 -5.60
C ASP A 135 4.40 -3.60 -6.42
N VAL A 136 4.51 -3.96 -7.69
CA VAL A 136 3.39 -3.94 -8.63
C VAL A 136 3.15 -5.32 -9.23
N ASP A 137 1.89 -5.69 -9.39
CA ASP A 137 1.47 -6.91 -10.07
C ASP A 137 1.04 -6.55 -11.49
N ASN A 138 1.57 -7.24 -12.50
CA ASN A 138 1.19 -7.08 -13.90
C ASN A 138 0.28 -8.21 -14.42
N GLY A 139 -0.31 -9.01 -13.51
CA GLY A 139 -1.16 -10.16 -13.80
C GLY A 139 -0.39 -11.46 -14.04
N LYS A 140 0.90 -11.38 -14.38
CA LYS A 140 1.77 -12.54 -14.63
C LYS A 140 2.80 -12.73 -13.52
N LYS A 141 3.35 -11.64 -13.02
CA LYS A 141 4.37 -11.62 -11.98
C LYS A 141 4.32 -10.33 -11.17
N ILE A 142 4.83 -10.43 -9.96
CA ILE A 142 5.08 -9.28 -9.11
C ILE A 142 6.46 -8.71 -9.48
N VAL A 143 6.48 -7.42 -9.81
CA VAL A 143 7.71 -6.65 -10.00
C VAL A 143 7.94 -5.82 -8.76
N GLU A 144 9.02 -6.14 -8.07
CA GLU A 144 9.39 -5.53 -6.81
C GLU A 144 10.17 -4.23 -6.99
N GLY A 145 9.92 -3.25 -6.13
CA GLY A 145 10.75 -2.03 -6.05
C GLY A 145 10.71 -1.13 -7.29
N LEU A 146 9.59 -1.09 -8.01
CA LEU A 146 9.40 -0.20 -9.15
C LEU A 146 9.52 1.28 -8.73
N GLN A 147 10.38 2.03 -9.40
CA GLN A 147 10.55 3.47 -9.18
C GLN A 147 9.38 4.28 -9.76
N ALA A 148 9.01 5.38 -9.10
CA ALA A 148 7.94 6.26 -9.55
C ALA A 148 8.18 6.86 -10.95
N ASN A 149 9.45 7.04 -11.35
CA ASN A 149 9.82 7.61 -12.65
C ASN A 149 9.37 6.76 -13.85
N VAL A 150 9.24 5.46 -13.64
CA VAL A 150 8.89 4.46 -14.67
C VAL A 150 7.39 4.47 -14.96
N ILE A 151 6.59 5.11 -14.09
CA ILE A 151 5.16 5.28 -14.25
C ILE A 151 4.90 6.37 -15.33
N SER A 152 3.91 6.16 -16.17
CA SER A 152 3.51 7.12 -17.21
C SER A 152 2.46 8.09 -16.70
N SER A 153 2.45 9.31 -17.22
CA SER A 153 1.31 10.25 -17.07
C SER A 153 0.33 10.17 -18.24
N SER A 154 0.68 9.49 -19.34
CA SER A 154 -0.19 9.43 -20.52
C SER A 154 -1.30 8.42 -20.32
N ALA A 155 -2.46 8.71 -20.94
CA ALA A 155 -3.59 7.80 -20.99
C ALA A 155 -3.21 6.41 -21.53
N MET A 156 -3.99 5.41 -21.12
CA MET A 156 -3.87 4.04 -21.60
C MET A 156 -4.25 3.96 -23.08
N THR A 157 -3.75 2.95 -23.79
CA THR A 157 -4.16 2.63 -25.18
C THR A 157 -5.19 1.49 -25.20
N VAL A 158 -5.92 1.33 -26.31
CA VAL A 158 -6.93 0.26 -26.45
C VAL A 158 -6.29 -1.12 -26.30
N GLU A 159 -5.12 -1.34 -26.90
CA GLU A 159 -4.36 -2.60 -26.77
C GLU A 159 -3.94 -2.88 -25.32
N GLU A 160 -3.50 -1.86 -24.57
CA GLU A 160 -3.16 -2.01 -23.15
C GLU A 160 -4.39 -2.38 -22.31
N PHE A 161 -5.57 -1.86 -22.67
CA PHE A 161 -6.83 -2.16 -22.00
C PHE A 161 -7.30 -3.60 -22.25
N GLU A 162 -7.21 -4.08 -23.48
CA GLU A 162 -7.54 -5.48 -23.80
C GLU A 162 -6.63 -6.45 -23.04
N ASN A 163 -5.32 -6.17 -23.00
CA ASN A 163 -4.38 -6.95 -22.20
C ASN A 163 -4.74 -6.90 -20.71
N PHE A 164 -5.09 -5.71 -20.19
CA PHE A 164 -5.53 -5.54 -18.80
C PHE A 164 -6.76 -6.38 -18.44
N LEU A 165 -7.77 -6.44 -19.32
CA LEU A 165 -8.95 -7.29 -19.11
C LEU A 165 -8.59 -8.79 -19.12
N SER A 166 -7.59 -9.19 -19.89
CA SER A 166 -7.12 -10.58 -19.93
C SER A 166 -6.27 -10.96 -18.71
N ASP A 167 -5.46 -10.02 -18.22
CA ASP A 167 -4.49 -10.24 -17.14
C ASP A 167 -5.13 -10.14 -15.75
N PHE A 168 -6.24 -9.41 -15.59
CA PHE A 168 -6.90 -9.19 -14.29
C PHE A 168 -8.37 -9.62 -14.30
N SER A 169 -8.75 -10.47 -13.34
CA SER A 169 -10.15 -10.76 -13.05
C SER A 169 -10.78 -9.62 -12.25
N ILE A 170 -11.48 -8.71 -12.93
CA ILE A 170 -12.11 -7.54 -12.30
C ILE A 170 -13.57 -7.86 -12.00
N GLU A 171 -13.92 -7.82 -10.70
CA GLU A 171 -15.29 -8.05 -10.24
C GLU A 171 -16.20 -6.86 -10.53
N SER A 172 -15.74 -5.64 -10.25
CA SER A 172 -16.52 -4.41 -10.42
C SER A 172 -15.64 -3.20 -10.76
N PHE A 173 -15.94 -2.56 -11.90
CA PHE A 173 -15.29 -1.31 -12.30
C PHE A 173 -15.72 -0.13 -11.43
N ASP A 174 -16.92 -0.17 -10.88
CA ASP A 174 -17.41 0.88 -9.99
C ASP A 174 -16.59 0.95 -8.71
N ASP A 175 -16.14 -0.19 -8.19
CA ASP A 175 -15.29 -0.21 -7.00
C ASP A 175 -13.89 0.31 -7.30
N LEU A 176 -13.37 0.08 -8.52
CA LEU A 176 -12.13 0.71 -8.99
C LEU A 176 -12.28 2.23 -9.09
N LYS A 177 -13.37 2.71 -9.70
CA LYS A 177 -13.66 4.15 -9.82
C LYS A 177 -13.86 4.80 -8.44
N LYS A 178 -14.58 4.15 -7.51
CA LYS A 178 -14.75 4.62 -6.12
C LYS A 178 -13.40 4.73 -5.43
N LYS A 179 -12.54 3.73 -5.58
CA LYS A 179 -11.20 3.72 -4.98
C LYS A 179 -10.32 4.81 -5.55
N TYR A 180 -10.33 4.98 -6.88
CA TYR A 180 -9.63 6.07 -7.55
C TYR A 180 -10.08 7.44 -7.02
N LYS A 181 -11.40 7.69 -6.96
CA LYS A 181 -11.97 8.93 -6.41
C LYS A 181 -11.56 9.17 -4.96
N LYS A 182 -11.52 8.11 -4.15
CA LYS A 182 -11.03 8.20 -2.76
C LYS A 182 -9.57 8.65 -2.70
N VAL A 183 -8.70 8.06 -3.52
CA VAL A 183 -7.28 8.45 -3.59
C VAL A 183 -7.15 9.89 -4.09
N GLN A 184 -7.87 10.26 -5.14
CA GLN A 184 -7.87 11.61 -5.68
C GLN A 184 -8.33 12.64 -4.64
N HIS A 185 -9.37 12.33 -3.87
CA HIS A 185 -9.85 13.18 -2.78
C HIS A 185 -8.79 13.35 -1.67
N GLU A 186 -8.20 12.24 -1.20
CA GLU A 186 -7.13 12.29 -0.19
C GLU A 186 -5.88 13.02 -0.66
N PHE A 187 -5.60 13.00 -1.96
CA PHE A 187 -4.44 13.69 -2.51
C PHE A 187 -4.70 15.18 -2.76
N SER A 188 -5.96 15.56 -3.02
CA SER A 188 -6.37 16.95 -3.26
C SER A 188 -6.75 17.71 -2.00
N ARG A 189 -7.09 17.03 -0.89
CA ARG A 189 -7.37 17.71 0.37
C ARG A 189 -6.16 18.44 0.93
N SER A 190 -6.42 19.50 1.70
CA SER A 190 -5.41 20.19 2.50
C SER A 190 -4.88 19.26 3.59
N LEU A 191 -3.56 19.30 3.78
CA LEU A 191 -2.90 18.56 4.86
C LEU A 191 -3.14 19.26 6.20
N THR A 192 -3.31 18.47 7.25
CA THR A 192 -3.27 18.97 8.64
C THR A 192 -1.82 19.29 9.04
N ASP A 193 -1.63 20.13 10.06
CA ASP A 193 -0.28 20.51 10.53
C ASP A 193 0.59 19.30 10.90
N VAL A 194 -0.02 18.27 11.50
CA VAL A 194 0.66 17.02 11.84
C VAL A 194 1.13 16.29 10.58
N GLU A 195 0.31 16.26 9.53
CA GLU A 195 0.67 15.64 8.26
C GLU A 195 1.71 16.46 7.50
N VAL A 196 1.64 17.80 7.58
CA VAL A 196 2.67 18.69 7.03
C VAL A 196 4.02 18.40 7.66
N ASN A 197 4.07 18.30 9.00
CA ASN A 197 5.30 17.98 9.73
C ASN A 197 5.87 16.62 9.32
N LYS A 198 5.03 15.57 9.28
CA LYS A 198 5.45 14.24 8.78
C LYS A 198 5.92 14.28 7.31
N THR A 199 5.27 15.07 6.47
CA THR A 199 5.70 15.24 5.07
C THR A 199 7.08 15.90 4.99
N ILE A 200 7.35 16.89 5.84
CA ILE A 200 8.65 17.54 5.94
C ILE A 200 9.71 16.57 6.46
N GLU A 201 9.42 15.79 7.50
CA GLU A 201 10.31 14.76 8.03
C GLU A 201 10.67 13.72 6.98
N ASN A 202 9.69 13.19 6.24
CA ASN A 202 9.92 12.26 5.14
C ASN A 202 10.79 12.87 4.04
N LYS A 203 10.53 14.14 3.68
CA LYS A 203 11.36 14.87 2.70
C LYS A 203 12.79 15.05 3.19
N LEU A 204 12.99 15.39 4.47
CA LEU A 204 14.31 15.61 5.06
C LEU A 204 15.09 14.30 5.23
N ARG A 205 14.41 13.19 5.50
CA ARG A 205 15.02 11.87 5.55
C ARG A 205 15.62 11.49 4.19
N ASP A 206 14.85 11.69 3.13
CA ASP A 206 15.24 11.29 1.77
C ASP A 206 16.13 12.36 1.11
N ASN A 207 15.95 13.63 1.48
CA ASN A 207 16.75 14.78 1.05
C ASN A 207 17.27 15.52 2.29
N PRO A 208 18.31 14.99 2.95
CA PRO A 208 18.95 15.72 4.02
C PRO A 208 19.46 17.03 3.43
N LYS A 209 18.84 18.15 3.80
CA LYS A 209 19.38 19.46 3.47
C LYS A 209 20.81 19.48 3.96
N LYS A 210 21.75 19.90 3.12
CA LYS A 210 23.05 20.36 3.63
C LYS A 210 22.73 21.52 4.56
N GLN A 211 22.66 21.25 5.87
CA GLN A 211 22.54 22.30 6.86
C GLN A 211 23.69 23.25 6.62
N THR A 212 23.36 24.52 6.40
CA THR A 212 24.38 25.56 6.31
C THR A 212 25.15 25.58 7.62
N ASN A 213 26.44 25.95 7.58
CA ASN A 213 27.22 26.05 8.80
C ASN A 213 26.57 27.01 9.81
N THR A 214 25.88 28.06 9.33
CA THR A 214 25.08 28.96 10.16
C THR A 214 23.95 28.24 10.91
N GLU A 215 23.16 27.40 10.23
CA GLU A 215 22.09 26.61 10.87
C GLU A 215 22.67 25.60 11.88
N LYS A 216 23.80 24.96 11.55
CA LYS A 216 24.50 24.06 12.49
C LYS A 216 24.95 24.82 13.73
N LYS A 217 25.54 26.00 13.57
CA LYS A 217 25.98 26.86 14.69
C LYS A 217 24.81 27.27 15.57
N ILE A 218 23.70 27.73 14.98
CA ILE A 218 22.48 28.09 15.74
C ILE A 218 21.99 26.90 16.57
N GLY A 219 21.91 25.70 15.97
CA GLY A 219 21.48 24.50 16.69
C GLY A 219 22.43 24.08 17.82
N ILE A 220 23.74 24.24 17.63
CA ILE A 220 24.75 23.94 18.67
C ILE A 220 24.67 24.97 19.80
N ILE A 221 24.48 26.26 19.47
CA ILE A 221 24.29 27.33 20.47
C ILE A 221 23.06 27.04 21.32
N ALA A 222 21.93 26.68 20.70
CA ALA A 222 20.71 26.34 21.44
C ALA A 222 20.93 25.16 22.41
N LYS A 223 21.54 24.07 21.93
CA LYS A 223 21.87 22.89 22.78
C LYS A 223 22.84 23.21 23.91
N ARG A 224 23.81 24.10 23.66
CA ARG A 224 24.74 24.59 24.68
C ARG A 224 23.98 25.38 25.74
N ASP A 225 23.09 26.26 25.33
CA ASP A 225 22.31 27.10 26.24
C ASP A 225 21.34 26.25 27.08
N ASP A 226 20.70 25.23 26.50
CA ASP A 226 19.89 24.24 27.23
C ASP A 226 20.70 23.45 28.26
N ALA A 227 21.91 23.02 27.90
CA ALA A 227 22.82 22.33 28.81
C ALA A 227 23.28 23.23 29.97
N MET A 228 23.54 24.51 29.68
CA MET A 228 23.86 25.52 30.71
C MET A 228 22.69 25.77 31.65
N GLN A 229 21.46 25.88 31.13
CA GLN A 229 20.25 26.01 31.94
C GLN A 229 20.04 24.80 32.85
N SER A 230 20.33 23.60 32.33
CA SER A 230 20.28 22.34 33.09
C SER A 230 21.47 22.14 34.04
N LYS A 231 22.41 23.10 34.10
CA LYS A 231 23.67 23.07 34.89
C LYS A 231 24.60 21.89 34.56
N ASP A 232 24.47 21.29 33.38
CA ASP A 232 25.33 20.22 32.88
C ASP A 232 26.55 20.82 32.15
N LYS A 233 27.62 21.08 32.92
CA LYS A 233 28.83 21.75 32.43
C LYS A 233 29.60 20.93 31.40
N GLU A 234 29.57 19.60 31.50
CA GLU A 234 30.30 18.73 30.58
C GLU A 234 29.68 18.77 29.18
N LYS A 235 28.35 18.67 29.11
CA LYS A 235 27.63 18.81 27.82
C LYS A 235 27.78 20.19 27.21
N ALA A 236 27.73 21.25 28.02
CA ALA A 236 27.95 22.60 27.54
C ALA A 236 29.35 22.76 26.92
N MET A 237 30.39 22.25 27.58
CA MET A 237 31.76 22.28 27.06
C MET A 237 31.93 21.43 25.79
N PHE A 238 31.25 20.29 25.71
CA PHE A 238 31.23 19.45 24.51
C PHE A 238 30.65 20.18 23.29
N TYR A 239 29.51 20.86 23.45
CA TYR A 239 28.91 21.66 22.37
C TYR A 239 29.77 22.87 21.99
N GLN A 240 30.42 23.52 22.97
CA GLN A 240 31.37 24.61 22.69
C GLN A 240 32.54 24.15 21.81
N LYS A 241 33.14 22.99 22.11
CA LYS A 241 34.22 22.42 21.28
C LYS A 241 33.74 22.05 19.87
N GLN A 242 32.50 21.62 19.71
CA GLN A 242 31.94 21.37 18.37
C GLN A 242 31.76 22.68 17.58
N LEU A 243 31.37 23.76 18.25
CA LEU A 243 31.25 25.08 17.62
C LEU A 243 32.60 25.57 17.10
N GLU A 244 33.65 25.47 17.92
CA GLU A 244 35.03 25.85 17.57
C GLU A 244 35.55 25.08 16.37
N LYS A 245 35.32 23.76 16.31
CA LYS A 245 35.70 22.94 15.15
C LYS A 245 35.08 23.43 13.85
N ILE A 246 33.79 23.78 13.86
CA ILE A 246 33.09 24.31 12.68
C ILE A 246 33.68 25.66 12.26
N GLU A 247 34.04 26.51 13.22
CA GLU A 247 34.66 27.82 12.94
C GLU A 247 36.08 27.70 12.36
N ASP A 248 36.87 26.76 12.86
CA ASP A 248 38.21 26.48 12.34
C ASP A 248 38.16 25.90 10.92
N GLU A 249 37.23 24.96 10.65
CA GLU A 249 36.99 24.42 9.31
C GLU A 249 36.58 25.53 8.32
N GLU A 250 35.70 26.46 8.71
CA GLU A 250 35.34 27.61 7.88
C GLU A 250 36.50 28.55 7.61
N ARG A 251 37.36 28.77 8.63
CA ARG A 251 38.53 29.63 8.51
C ARG A 251 39.52 29.04 7.50
N GLU A 252 39.75 27.73 7.54
CA GLU A 252 40.62 27.04 6.59
C GLU A 252 40.02 27.00 5.18
N GLU A 253 38.71 26.79 5.02
CA GLU A 253 38.05 26.84 3.71
C GLU A 253 38.16 28.24 3.08
N ARG A 254 38.02 29.31 3.87
CA ARG A 254 38.23 30.69 3.39
C ARG A 254 39.66 30.93 2.93
N LYS A 255 40.66 30.43 3.66
CA LYS A 255 42.07 30.52 3.25
C LYS A 255 42.32 29.81 1.92
N ARG A 256 41.77 28.60 1.75
CA ARG A 256 41.91 27.84 0.49
C ARG A 256 41.29 28.55 -0.70
N LYS A 257 40.06 29.07 -0.57
CA LYS A 257 39.40 29.85 -1.64
C LYS A 257 40.21 31.09 -2.01
N MET A 258 40.77 31.79 -1.02
CA MET A 258 41.63 32.95 -1.25
C MET A 258 42.91 32.59 -2.02
N GLN A 259 43.53 31.45 -1.69
CA GLN A 259 44.69 30.92 -2.42
C GLN A 259 44.32 30.54 -3.86
N GLU A 260 43.24 29.80 -4.08
CA GLU A 260 42.78 29.43 -5.43
C GLU A 260 42.45 30.65 -6.30
N ASP A 261 41.77 31.65 -5.74
CA ASP A 261 41.46 32.89 -6.47
C ASP A 261 42.73 33.69 -6.81
N SER A 262 43.72 33.70 -5.91
CA SER A 262 45.01 34.33 -6.17
C SER A 262 45.78 33.65 -7.31
N GLU A 263 45.74 32.31 -7.37
CA GLU A 263 46.36 31.53 -8.44
C GLU A 263 45.65 31.72 -9.78
N LYS A 264 44.32 31.72 -9.79
CA LYS A 264 43.52 32.00 -11.00
C LYS A 264 43.84 33.39 -11.56
N ARG A 265 43.92 34.41 -10.71
CA ARG A 265 44.30 35.78 -11.12
C ARG A 265 45.73 35.85 -11.66
N ARG A 266 46.66 35.07 -11.09
CA ARG A 266 48.04 35.00 -11.58
C ARG A 266 48.11 34.34 -12.95
N LYS A 267 47.38 33.24 -13.17
CA LYS A 267 47.30 32.55 -14.47
C LYS A 267 46.64 33.39 -15.56
N ALA A 268 45.63 34.20 -15.21
CA ALA A 268 44.95 35.07 -16.18
C ALA A 268 45.76 36.32 -16.62
N ARG A 269 46.93 36.58 -15.99
CA ARG A 269 47.84 37.68 -16.34
C ARG A 269 49.00 37.26 -17.23
N ILE A 270 49.17 35.96 -17.46
CA ILE A 270 50.15 35.37 -18.37
C ILE A 270 49.43 35.10 -19.69
#